data_AF-A0A1I1MPZ0-F1
#
_entry.id   AF-A0A1I1MPZ0-F1
#
_cell.length_a   1.000
_cell.length_b   1.000
_cell.length_c   1.000
_cell.angle_alpha   90.00
_cell.angle_beta   90.00
_cell.angle_gamma   90.00
#
_symmetry.space_group_name_H-M   'P 1'
#
loop_
_entity.id
_entity.type
_entity.pdbx_description
1 polymer ?
#
loop_
_entity_poly.entity_id
_entity_poly.type
_entity_poly.pdbx_seq_one_letter_code
_entity_poly.pdbx_strand_id
1 'polypeptide(L)' 'MTLISLILVAFVALEHFYFLILEMFLWTKPKTIKAFGIKSKQFAEDTKILAANQGLYNGFLAAGLIFYY' A
#
# COMPACT_ATOMS: atom_id res chain seq x y z
N MET A 1 -5.81 7.81 24.28
CA MET A 1 -6.25 8.14 22.91
C MET A 1 -7.63 8.77 22.96
N THR A 2 -7.89 9.81 22.16
CA THR A 2 -9.28 10.27 21.95
C THR A 2 -9.95 9.38 20.90
N LEU A 3 -11.28 9.31 20.88
CA LEU A 3 -12.01 8.58 19.84
C LEU A 3 -11.61 9.05 18.43
N ILE A 4 -11.40 10.35 18.26
CA ILE A 4 -10.95 10.94 16.99
C ILE A 4 -9.57 10.39 16.60
N SER A 5 -8.61 10.36 17.53
CA SER A 5 -7.28 9.81 17.28
C SER A 5 -7.32 8.34 16.86
N LEU A 6 -8.16 7.53 17.51
CA LEU A 6 -8.32 6.11 17.16
C LEU A 6 -8.87 5.94 15.74
N ILE A 7 -9.88 6.72 15.36
CA ILE A 7 -10.47 6.68 14.01
C ILE A 7 -9.42 7.05 12.97
N LEU A 8 -8.62 8.09 13.21
CA LEU A 8 -7.57 8.52 12.29
C LEU A 8 -6.47 7.46 12.14
N VAL A 9 -6.02 6.84 13.24
CA VAL A 9 -5.03 5.76 13.19
C VAL A 9 -5.56 4.56 12.41
N ALA A 10 -6.80 4.14 12.68
CA ALA A 10 -7.43 3.04 11.96
C ALA A 10 -7.57 3.35 10.45
N PHE A 11 -7.93 4.59 10.10
CA PHE A 11 -8.00 5.04 8.72
C PHE A 11 -6.64 4.93 8.01
N VAL A 12 -5.56 5.42 8.62
CA VAL A 12 -4.21 5.32 8.06
C VAL A 12 -3.75 3.85 7.92
N ALA A 13 -4.06 3.00 8.89
CA ALA A 13 -3.75 1.56 8.79
C ALA A 13 -4.47 0.90 7.59
N LEU A 14 -5.73 1.29 7.33
CA LEU A 14 -6.48 0.82 6.16
C LEU A 14 -5.86 1.31 4.83
N GLU A 15 -5.38 2.56 4.78
CA GLU A 15 -4.66 3.08 3.60
C GLU A 15 -3.40 2.25 3.32
N HIS A 16 -2.60 1.94 4.33
CA HIS A 16 -1.42 1.09 4.16
C HIS A 16 -1.75 -0.32 3.65
N PHE A 17 -2.81 -0.96 4.16
CA PHE A 17 -3.25 -2.24 3.60
C PHE A 17 -3.73 -2.13 2.15
N TYR A 18 -4.43 -1.05 1.81
CA TYR A 18 -4.84 -0.80 0.44
C TYR A 18 -3.62 -0.67 -0.50
N PHE A 19 -2.59 0.10 -0.10
CA PHE A 19 -1.35 0.21 -0.86
C PHE A 19 -0.60 -1.12 -0.95
N LEU A 20 -0.50 -1.88 0.14
CA LEU A 20 0.08 -3.23 0.13
C LEU A 20 -0.56 -4.09 -0.96
N ILE A 21 -1.89 -4.13 -1.02
CA ILE A 21 -2.59 -4.98 -2.00
C ILE A 21 -2.29 -4.53 -3.43
N LEU A 22 -2.29 -3.21 -3.66
CA LEU A 22 -1.99 -2.64 -4.96
C LEU A 22 -0.57 -2.96 -5.41
N GLU A 23 0.41 -2.81 -4.52
CA GLU A 23 1.84 -2.92 -4.83
C GLU A 23 2.31 -4.38 -4.91
N MET A 24 1.80 -5.28 -4.06
CA MET A 24 2.22 -6.69 -4.06
C MET A 24 1.46 -7.53 -5.10
N PHE A 25 0.16 -7.30 -5.28
CA PHE A 25 -0.68 -8.22 -6.06
C PHE A 25 -1.23 -7.60 -7.35
N LEU A 26 -1.47 -6.28 -7.36
CA LEU A 26 -2.16 -5.62 -8.48
C LEU A 26 -1.27 -4.65 -9.27
N TRP A 27 0.04 -4.62 -9.03
CA TRP A 27 0.95 -3.60 -9.56
C TRP A 27 0.85 -3.40 -11.08
N THR A 28 0.72 -4.52 -11.81
CA THR A 28 0.72 -4.51 -13.29
C THR A 28 -0.69 -4.44 -13.89
N LYS A 29 -1.73 -4.27 -13.05
CA LYS A 29 -3.11 -4.10 -13.53
C LYS A 29 -3.34 -2.69 -14.07
N PRO A 30 -4.17 -2.52 -15.11
CA PRO A 30 -4.41 -1.20 -15.72
C PRO A 30 -4.87 -0.12 -14.74
N LYS A 31 -5.70 -0.49 -13.76
CA LYS A 31 -6.18 0.43 -12.73
C LYS A 31 -5.04 0.95 -11.84
N THR A 32 -4.15 0.07 -11.40
CA THR A 32 -3.00 0.42 -10.56
C THR A 32 -1.97 1.24 -11.36
N ILE A 33 -1.66 0.83 -12.59
CA ILE A 33 -0.82 1.61 -13.51
C ILE A 33 -1.33 3.04 -13.66
N LYS A 34 -2.65 3.20 -13.86
CA LYS A 34 -3.27 4.53 -13.95
C LYS A 34 -3.22 5.29 -12.62
N ALA A 35 -3.51 4.63 -11.51
CA ALA A 35 -3.54 5.25 -10.18
C ALA A 35 -2.16 5.76 -9.75
N PHE A 36 -1.09 5.03 -10.05
CA PHE A 36 0.29 5.38 -9.71
C PHE A 36 1.04 6.14 -10.82
N GLY A 37 0.39 6.43 -11.95
CA GLY A 37 1.02 7.13 -13.08
C GLY A 37 2.22 6.37 -13.67
N ILE A 38 2.17 5.04 -13.69
CA ILE A 38 3.28 4.20 -14.14
C ILE A 38 3.46 4.36 -15.66
N LYS A 39 4.71 4.63 -16.09
CA LYS A 39 5.05 5.04 -17.48
C LYS A 39 4.55 4.08 -18.57
N SER A 40 4.58 2.79 -18.32
CA SER A 40 4.11 1.76 -19.25
C SER A 40 3.84 0.45 -18.52
N LYS A 41 3.13 -0.47 -19.18
CA LYS A 41 2.96 -1.83 -18.67
C LYS A 41 4.29 -2.55 -18.52
N GLN A 42 5.22 -2.38 -19.47
CA GLN A 42 6.55 -2.98 -19.38
C GLN A 42 7.31 -2.47 -18.16
N PHE A 43 7.30 -1.15 -17.92
CA PHE A 43 7.94 -0.58 -16.74
C PHE A 43 7.29 -1.08 -15.44
N ALA A 44 5.97 -1.32 -15.42
CA ALA A 44 5.31 -1.95 -14.27
C ALA A 44 5.80 -3.39 -14.05
N GLU A 45 5.94 -4.19 -15.10
CA GLU A 45 6.49 -5.55 -15.00
C GLU A 45 7.96 -5.52 -14.50
N ASP A 46 8.79 -4.64 -15.05
CA ASP A 46 10.22 -4.50 -14.69
C ASP A 46 10.39 -4.07 -13.21
N THR A 47 9.44 -3.33 -12.66
CA THR A 47 9.47 -2.82 -11.28
C THR A 47 8.63 -3.62 -10.30
N LYS A 48 8.03 -4.74 -10.71
CA LYS A 48 7.10 -5.51 -9.88
C LYS A 48 7.69 -5.99 -8.55
N ILE A 49 8.96 -6.42 -8.55
CA ILE A 49 9.64 -6.87 -7.32
C ILE A 49 9.89 -5.69 -6.38
N LEU A 50 10.30 -4.53 -6.93
CA LEU A 50 10.48 -3.31 -6.15
C LEU A 50 9.15 -2.90 -5.49
N ALA A 51 8.06 -2.90 -6.25
CA ALA A 51 6.73 -2.62 -5.72
C ALA A 51 6.31 -3.61 -4.65
N ALA A 52 6.52 -4.92 -4.85
CA ALA A 52 6.19 -5.91 -3.83
C ALA A 52 6.95 -5.66 -2.50
N ASN A 53 8.19 -5.17 -2.56
CA ASN A 53 8.92 -4.77 -1.36
C ASN A 53 8.34 -3.50 -0.70
N GLN A 54 7.88 -2.52 -1.48
CA GLN A 54 7.14 -1.35 -0.95
C GLN A 54 5.84 -1.78 -0.26
N GLY A 55 5.11 -2.71 -0.88
CA GLY A 55 3.87 -3.23 -0.31
C GLY A 55 4.10 -4.00 1.00
N LEU A 56 5.20 -4.75 1.10
CA LEU A 56 5.59 -5.40 2.35
C LEU A 56 5.90 -4.38 3.46
N TYR A 57 6.60 -3.29 3.12
CA TYR A 57 6.85 -2.19 4.07
C TYR A 57 5.54 -1.55 4.56
N ASN A 58 4.58 -1.30 3.67
CA ASN A 58 3.24 -0.86 4.02
C ASN A 58 2.54 -1.85 4.98
N GLY A 59 2.72 -3.15 4.79
CA GLY A 59 2.20 -4.18 5.69
C GLY A 59 2.76 -4.09 7.10
N PHE A 60 4.07 -3.87 7.24
CA PHE A 60 4.68 -3.67 8.55
C PHE A 60 4.21 -2.39 9.23
N LEU A 61 4.04 -1.29 8.49
CA LEU A 61 3.46 -0.06 9.03
C LEU A 61 2.04 -0.28 9.53
N ALA A 62 1.17 -0.91 8.72
CA ALA A 62 -0.20 -1.21 9.12
C ALA A 62 -0.26 -2.10 10.37
N ALA A 63 0.56 -3.15 10.43
CA ALA A 63 0.67 -4.01 11.61
C ALA A 63 1.18 -3.22 12.82
N GLY A 64 2.18 -2.36 12.63
CA GLY A 64 2.69 -1.45 13.65
C GLY A 64 1.59 -0.57 14.24
N LEU A 65 0.78 0.05 13.39
CA LEU A 65 -0.36 0.90 13.79
C LEU A 65 -1.46 0.12 14.52
N ILE A 66 -1.67 -1.16 14.21
CA ILE A 66 -2.72 -1.97 14.85
C ILE A 66 -2.27 -2.53 16.21
N PHE A 67 -1.01 -2.95 16.32
CA PHE A 67 -0.52 -3.65 17.51
C PHE A 67 0.15 -2.73 18.53
N TYR A 68 0.60 -1.53 18.14
CA TYR A 68 1.39 -0.65 19.00
C TYR A 68 0.76 0.73 19.25
N TYR A 69 -0.44 1.01 18.72
CA TYR A 69 -1.24 2.21 19.03
C TYR A 69 -2.58 1.83 19.63
#